data_AF-A0AAU7RIM0-F1
#
_entry.id   AF-A0AAU7RIM0-F1
#
_cell.length_a   1.000
_cell.length_b   1.000
_cell.length_c   1.000
_cell.angle_alpha   90.00
_cell.angle_beta   90.00
_cell.angle_gamma   90.00
#
_symmetry.space_group_name_H-M   'P 1'
#
loop_
_entity.id
_entity.type
_entity.pdbx_description
1 polymer ?
#
loop_
_entity_poly.entity_id
_entity_poly.type
_entity_poly.pdbx_seq_one_letter_code
_entity_poly.pdbx_strand_id
1 'polypeptide(L)'
;MDVLAGVAHVEEFFIASDDADFTSLVQRFRAADRRTTVIVAGPVAAAYRQMADTVIQSHDFLALLSGVASSALAVEPARPRAGDTAKPAAKKASLASSAAVAVREMVKAAEGPIKSAVVAQRALPVDPTLSSDWGGQGKFGTWITRIDDGIQFAPIPSPGWVWDAKRFSQGDLPTVEDPDASFQNQIARVTDIPALSAVQYRQILVTLADKLAETTNRSELAKLVRDECLASDVPVARSSVNYVIQGLIYAKVTLASGLSSAELTRAWVGHVEGMCRVSGLQLDKGEAAKLRAWAGEG
;
A
#
# COMPACT_ATOMS: atom_id res chain seq x y z
N MET A 1 -8.88 39.07 -13.80
CA MET A 1 -7.45 39.07 -13.50
C MET A 1 -6.95 37.67 -13.76
N ASP A 2 -6.19 37.46 -14.84
CA ASP A 2 -5.57 36.18 -15.11
C ASP A 2 -4.41 36.02 -14.11
N VAL A 3 -4.57 35.09 -13.16
CA VAL A 3 -3.61 34.88 -12.06
C VAL A 3 -2.28 34.34 -12.61
N LEU A 4 -2.28 33.76 -13.82
CA LEU A 4 -1.08 33.36 -14.54
C LEU A 4 -0.34 34.55 -15.17
N ALA A 5 -1.02 35.68 -15.40
CA ALA A 5 -0.45 36.90 -15.95
C ALA A 5 -0.11 37.96 -14.86
N GLY A 6 -0.24 37.58 -13.58
CA GLY A 6 0.03 38.46 -12.45
C GLY A 6 1.51 38.79 -12.25
N VAL A 7 1.79 39.91 -11.58
CA VAL A 7 3.15 40.40 -11.28
C VAL A 7 3.89 39.52 -10.26
N ALA A 8 3.17 38.71 -9.49
CA ALA A 8 3.72 37.79 -8.50
C ALA A 8 3.93 36.40 -9.12
N HIS A 9 5.16 35.88 -9.06
CA HIS A 9 5.47 34.52 -9.48
C HIS A 9 4.92 33.51 -8.46
N VAL A 10 3.72 32.99 -8.71
CA VAL A 10 3.12 31.92 -7.91
C VAL A 10 3.67 30.58 -8.40
N GLU A 11 4.37 29.83 -7.55
CA GLU A 11 4.94 28.51 -7.90
C GLU A 11 3.97 27.35 -7.67
N GLU A 12 3.03 27.49 -6.73
CA GLU A 12 2.11 26.45 -6.33
C GLU A 12 0.69 26.99 -6.12
N PHE A 13 -0.30 26.26 -6.63
CA PHE A 13 -1.73 26.54 -6.48
C PHE A 13 -2.40 25.43 -5.66
N PHE A 14 -3.13 25.84 -4.62
CA PHE A 14 -3.96 24.95 -3.82
C PHE A 14 -5.42 25.07 -4.25
N ILE A 15 -6.03 23.96 -4.69
CA ILE A 15 -7.43 23.90 -5.11
C ILE A 15 -8.19 23.03 -4.11
N ALA A 16 -9.04 23.64 -3.27
CA ALA A 16 -9.92 22.91 -2.37
C ALA A 16 -11.28 22.68 -3.02
N SER A 17 -11.40 21.64 -3.85
CA SER A 17 -12.64 21.27 -4.53
C SER A 17 -12.65 19.81 -4.98
N ASP A 18 -13.82 19.19 -4.91
CA ASP A 18 -14.15 17.87 -5.46
C ASP A 18 -14.80 17.93 -6.85
N ASP A 19 -14.96 19.13 -7.42
CA ASP A 19 -15.59 19.35 -8.72
C ASP A 19 -14.59 19.10 -9.87
N ALA A 20 -14.97 18.17 -10.77
CA ALA A 20 -14.16 17.81 -11.93
C ALA A 20 -14.09 18.94 -12.97
N ASP A 21 -14.94 19.97 -12.92
CA ASP A 21 -14.92 21.09 -13.88
C ASP A 21 -13.61 21.92 -13.80
N PHE A 22 -12.88 21.82 -12.68
CA PHE A 22 -11.54 22.42 -12.53
C PHE A 22 -10.44 21.70 -13.31
N THR A 23 -10.74 20.58 -13.97
CA THR A 23 -9.84 19.84 -14.89
C THR A 23 -9.13 20.79 -15.88
N SER A 24 -9.89 21.68 -16.52
CA SER A 24 -9.35 22.65 -17.48
C SER A 24 -8.44 23.72 -16.85
N LEU A 25 -8.62 24.00 -15.56
CA LEU A 25 -7.79 24.94 -14.80
C LEU A 25 -6.45 24.29 -14.41
N VAL A 26 -6.49 23.06 -13.90
CA VAL A 26 -5.29 22.27 -13.57
C VAL A 26 -4.39 22.08 -14.80
N GLN A 27 -4.98 21.82 -15.97
CA GLN A 27 -4.22 21.73 -17.23
C GLN A 27 -3.50 23.03 -17.59
N ARG A 28 -4.15 24.18 -17.38
CA ARG A 28 -3.54 25.49 -17.64
C ARG A 28 -2.39 25.79 -16.70
N PHE A 29 -2.51 25.44 -15.42
CA PHE A 29 -1.43 25.58 -14.44
C PHE A 29 -0.23 24.71 -14.79
N ARG A 30 -0.46 23.45 -15.15
CA ARG A 30 0.59 22.54 -15.59
C ARG A 30 1.28 23.00 -16.88
N ALA A 31 0.51 23.50 -17.85
CA ALA A 31 1.07 24.07 -19.09
C ALA A 31 1.96 25.30 -18.84
N ALA A 32 1.73 26.00 -17.73
CA ALA A 32 2.56 27.12 -17.27
C ALA A 32 3.65 26.69 -16.27
N ASP A 33 3.94 25.39 -16.14
CA ASP A 33 4.94 24.84 -15.21
C ASP A 33 4.69 25.27 -13.75
N ARG A 34 3.42 25.19 -13.31
CA ARG A 34 3.00 25.50 -11.94
C ARG A 34 2.58 24.23 -11.21
N ARG A 35 3.06 24.07 -9.97
CA ARG A 35 2.65 22.96 -9.11
C ARG A 35 1.20 23.12 -8.70
N THR A 36 0.43 22.04 -8.75
CA THR A 36 -0.99 22.04 -8.37
C THR A 36 -1.27 20.99 -7.31
N THR A 37 -1.69 21.45 -6.13
CA THR A 37 -2.13 20.61 -5.02
C THR A 37 -3.66 20.69 -4.90
N VAL A 38 -4.35 19.55 -5.00
CA VAL A 38 -5.80 19.48 -4.87
C VAL A 38 -6.18 18.91 -3.49
N ILE A 39 -7.00 19.64 -2.74
CA ILE A 39 -7.56 19.23 -1.45
C ILE A 39 -8.99 18.74 -1.70
N VAL A 40 -9.24 17.45 -1.43
CA VAL A 40 -10.53 16.81 -1.73
C VAL A 40 -11.33 16.48 -0.47
N ALA A 41 -12.63 16.79 -0.49
CA ALA A 41 -13.59 16.55 0.59
C ALA A 41 -14.53 15.35 0.33
N GLY A 42 -14.20 14.52 -0.66
CA GLY A 42 -15.03 13.41 -1.11
C GLY A 42 -14.28 12.42 -2.01
N PRO A 43 -14.93 11.33 -2.44
CA PRO A 43 -14.42 10.49 -3.53
C PRO A 43 -14.42 11.31 -4.83
N VAL A 44 -13.26 11.45 -5.47
CA VAL A 44 -13.10 12.23 -6.71
C VAL A 44 -12.62 11.35 -7.84
N ALA A 45 -13.11 11.60 -9.05
CA ALA A 45 -12.78 10.83 -10.25
C ALA A 45 -11.25 10.71 -10.42
N ALA A 46 -10.78 9.49 -10.72
CA ALA A 46 -9.35 9.20 -10.87
C ALA A 46 -8.67 10.14 -11.89
N ALA A 47 -9.37 10.49 -12.98
CA ALA A 47 -8.87 11.40 -14.00
C ALA A 47 -8.52 12.80 -13.44
N TYR A 48 -9.38 13.38 -12.60
CA TYR A 48 -9.13 14.68 -11.97
C TYR A 48 -7.93 14.65 -11.02
N ARG A 49 -7.77 13.54 -10.29
CA ARG A 49 -6.62 13.33 -9.39
C ARG A 49 -5.29 13.15 -10.13
N GLN A 50 -5.28 12.43 -11.26
CA GLN A 50 -4.07 12.24 -12.07
C GLN A 50 -3.53 13.53 -12.71
N MET A 51 -4.37 14.57 -12.77
CA MET A 51 -3.99 15.84 -13.35
C MET A 51 -3.26 16.75 -12.36
N ALA A 52 -3.48 16.56 -11.07
CA ALA A 52 -2.78 17.27 -10.01
C ALA A 52 -1.39 16.67 -9.72
N ASP A 53 -0.45 17.51 -9.30
CA ASP A 53 0.87 17.04 -8.84
C ASP A 53 0.79 16.40 -7.46
N THR A 54 -0.13 16.87 -6.61
CA THR A 54 -0.38 16.33 -5.27
C THR A 54 -1.87 16.35 -4.95
N VAL A 55 -2.36 15.31 -4.28
CA VAL A 55 -3.74 15.22 -3.78
C VAL A 55 -3.71 15.00 -2.28
N ILE A 56 -4.40 15.86 -1.54
CA ILE A 56 -4.51 15.78 -0.07
C ILE A 56 -5.98 15.52 0.28
N GLN A 57 -6.26 14.44 1.00
CA GLN A 57 -7.62 14.24 1.52
C GLN A 57 -7.86 15.21 2.69
N SER A 58 -9.10 15.68 2.84
CA SER A 58 -9.45 16.69 3.87
C SER A 58 -9.02 16.33 5.28
N HIS A 59 -8.95 15.04 5.60
CA HIS A 59 -8.54 14.57 6.92
C HIS A 59 -7.03 14.56 7.14
N ASP A 60 -6.26 14.37 6.08
CA ASP A 60 -4.80 14.52 6.10
C ASP A 60 -4.44 16.01 6.18
N PHE A 61 -5.23 16.88 5.55
CA PHE A 61 -5.06 18.33 5.64
C PHE A 61 -5.18 18.84 7.10
N LEU A 62 -6.13 18.32 7.88
CA LEU A 62 -6.24 18.68 9.31
C LEU A 62 -5.05 18.19 10.13
N ALA A 63 -4.48 17.02 9.81
CA ALA A 63 -3.26 16.52 10.44
C ALA A 63 -2.02 17.36 10.07
N LEU A 64 -1.98 17.88 8.84
CA LEU A 64 -0.95 18.80 8.35
C LEU A 64 -1.05 20.17 9.06
N LEU A 65 -2.24 20.76 9.17
CA LEU A 65 -2.45 22.04 9.84
C LEU A 65 -2.16 22.01 11.34
N SER A 66 -2.39 20.87 12.00
CA SER A 66 -2.12 20.69 13.43
C SER A 66 -0.65 20.39 13.75
N GLY A 67 0.23 20.31 12.73
CA GLY A 67 1.66 20.01 12.90
C GLY A 67 1.96 18.58 13.36
N VAL A 68 0.95 17.70 13.39
CA VAL A 68 1.09 16.30 13.82
C VAL A 68 1.59 15.41 12.67
N ALA A 69 1.49 15.89 11.43
CA ALA A 69 2.09 15.25 10.26
C ALA A 69 3.58 15.62 10.14
N SER A 70 4.44 14.77 10.72
CA SER A 70 5.87 14.80 10.38
C SER A 70 6.05 14.32 8.94
N SER A 71 6.50 15.23 8.07
CA SER A 71 7.10 15.02 6.73
C SER A 71 7.11 13.57 6.21
N ALA A 72 6.01 13.12 5.63
CA ALA A 72 5.96 11.86 4.87
C ALA A 72 5.00 11.90 3.67
N LEU A 73 4.72 13.09 3.12
CA LEU A 73 3.93 13.26 1.90
C LEU A 73 4.75 14.01 0.86
N ALA A 74 5.84 13.38 0.45
CA ALA A 74 6.46 13.61 -0.84
C ALA A 74 6.83 12.22 -1.38
N VAL A 75 6.06 11.72 -2.36
CA VAL A 75 6.55 10.61 -3.20
C VAL A 75 7.52 11.25 -4.20
N GLU A 76 8.70 11.62 -3.72
CA GLU A 76 9.87 11.91 -4.54
C GLU A 76 10.61 10.59 -4.79
N PRO A 77 11.08 10.31 -6.02
CA PRO A 77 11.90 9.13 -6.30
C PRO A 77 13.25 9.24 -5.58
N ALA A 78 13.40 8.47 -4.51
CA ALA A 78 14.60 8.46 -3.69
C ALA A 78 15.86 8.05 -4.50
N ARG A 79 16.75 9.02 -4.77
CA ARG A 79 18.18 8.76 -4.92
C ARG A 79 18.80 8.60 -3.53
N PRO A 80 19.54 7.52 -3.22
CA PRO A 80 20.21 7.40 -1.94
C PRO A 80 21.47 8.28 -1.90
N ARG A 81 21.50 9.24 -0.96
CA ARG A 81 22.72 9.92 -0.49
C ARG A 81 23.42 9.00 0.53
N ALA A 82 24.71 8.78 0.31
CA ALA A 82 25.61 8.11 1.24
C ALA A 82 26.02 9.05 2.40
N GLY A 83 26.16 8.49 3.60
CA GLY A 83 26.66 9.20 4.78
C GLY A 83 26.70 8.32 6.03
N ASP A 84 27.92 7.98 6.45
CA ASP A 84 28.35 7.04 7.49
C ASP A 84 27.76 7.18 8.90
N THR A 85 27.55 6.04 9.55
CA THR A 85 27.94 5.83 10.96
C THR A 85 28.48 4.41 11.16
N ALA A 86 29.66 4.30 11.76
CA ALA A 86 30.43 3.07 11.90
C ALA A 86 30.16 2.27 13.20
N LYS A 87 30.36 0.93 13.07
CA LYS A 87 30.76 -0.08 14.09
C LYS A 87 29.61 -0.88 14.77
N PRO A 88 29.76 -2.19 15.11
CA PRO A 88 30.93 -3.08 15.08
C PRO A 88 30.88 -4.25 14.09
N ALA A 89 32.06 -4.82 13.80
CA ALA A 89 32.30 -5.86 12.81
C ALA A 89 31.59 -7.19 13.14
N ALA A 90 30.46 -7.44 12.50
CA ALA A 90 29.93 -8.78 12.32
C ALA A 90 30.83 -9.53 11.32
N LYS A 91 31.14 -10.80 11.62
CA LYS A 91 31.85 -11.70 10.69
C LYS A 91 31.06 -11.72 9.38
N LYS A 92 31.65 -11.22 8.29
CA LYS A 92 31.04 -11.25 6.96
C LYS A 92 30.68 -12.70 6.63
N ALA A 93 29.39 -13.00 6.45
CA ALA A 93 28.94 -14.26 5.90
C ALA A 93 29.60 -14.45 4.54
N SER A 94 30.44 -15.47 4.40
CA SER A 94 31.09 -15.77 3.13
C SER A 94 30.06 -16.32 2.14
N LEU A 95 30.26 -16.10 0.84
CA LEU A 95 29.46 -16.75 -0.21
C LEU A 95 29.64 -18.29 -0.23
N ALA A 96 30.55 -18.81 0.60
CA ALA A 96 30.75 -20.22 0.89
C ALA A 96 30.07 -20.66 2.22
N SER A 97 29.13 -19.88 2.76
CA SER A 97 28.44 -20.21 4.00
C SER A 97 27.53 -21.44 3.84
N SER A 98 27.26 -22.11 4.95
CA SER A 98 26.31 -23.22 5.03
C SER A 98 24.92 -22.84 4.51
N ALA A 99 24.50 -21.58 4.69
CA ALA A 99 23.25 -21.06 4.16
C ALA A 99 23.27 -20.97 2.62
N ALA A 100 24.38 -20.54 2.02
CA ALA A 100 24.53 -20.50 0.57
C ALA A 100 24.48 -21.91 -0.04
N VAL A 101 25.11 -22.89 0.60
CA VAL A 101 25.06 -24.31 0.19
C VAL A 101 23.63 -24.85 0.30
N ALA A 102 22.96 -24.63 1.44
CA ALA A 102 21.59 -25.11 1.67
C ALA A 102 20.57 -24.54 0.66
N VAL A 103 20.72 -23.27 0.30
CA VAL A 103 19.90 -22.61 -0.72
C VAL A 103 20.22 -23.16 -2.12
N ARG A 104 21.49 -23.35 -2.45
CA ARG A 104 21.89 -23.90 -3.76
C ARG A 104 21.34 -25.32 -3.96
N GLU A 105 21.46 -26.18 -2.96
CA GLU A 105 20.89 -27.54 -2.98
C GLU A 105 19.37 -27.50 -3.16
N MET A 106 18.68 -26.61 -2.43
CA MET A 106 17.23 -26.45 -2.54
C MET A 106 16.79 -26.03 -3.94
N VAL A 107 17.46 -25.05 -4.55
CA VAL A 107 17.11 -24.56 -5.89
C VAL A 107 17.40 -25.62 -6.95
N LYS A 108 18.50 -26.37 -6.83
CA LYS A 108 18.86 -27.43 -7.78
C LYS A 108 17.97 -28.66 -7.68
N ALA A 109 17.50 -29.00 -6.47
CA ALA A 109 16.61 -30.13 -6.24
C ALA A 109 15.14 -29.85 -6.57
N ALA A 110 14.74 -28.58 -6.71
CA ALA A 110 13.36 -28.23 -6.96
C ALA A 110 12.86 -28.72 -8.32
N GLU A 111 11.58 -29.10 -8.35
CA GLU A 111 10.87 -29.53 -9.56
C GLU A 111 10.35 -28.36 -10.40
N GLY A 112 10.52 -27.12 -9.92
CA GLY A 112 10.11 -25.88 -10.60
C GLY A 112 10.62 -24.62 -9.89
N PRO A 113 10.29 -23.42 -10.42
CA PRO A 113 10.62 -22.15 -9.77
C PRO A 113 10.06 -22.04 -8.34
N ILE A 114 10.83 -21.47 -7.42
CA ILE A 114 10.51 -21.37 -5.99
C ILE A 114 10.26 -19.90 -5.63
N LYS A 115 9.27 -19.64 -4.76
CA LYS A 115 9.03 -18.30 -4.21
C LYS A 115 10.24 -17.81 -3.40
N SER A 116 10.66 -16.57 -3.63
CA SER A 116 11.83 -15.93 -3.00
C SER A 116 11.77 -15.99 -1.46
N ALA A 117 10.59 -15.79 -0.87
CA ALA A 117 10.35 -15.86 0.57
C ALA A 117 10.66 -17.24 1.16
N VAL A 118 10.32 -18.32 0.44
CA VAL A 118 10.60 -19.70 0.87
C VAL A 118 12.11 -19.96 0.88
N VAL A 119 12.82 -19.44 -0.13
CA VAL A 119 14.29 -19.52 -0.20
C VAL A 119 14.94 -18.70 0.93
N ALA A 120 14.42 -17.51 1.23
CA ALA A 120 14.88 -16.70 2.36
C ALA A 120 14.66 -17.41 3.72
N GLN A 121 13.49 -18.03 3.92
CA GLN A 121 13.17 -18.82 5.12
C GLN A 121 14.07 -20.05 5.28
N ARG A 122 14.64 -20.58 4.20
CA ARG A 122 15.64 -21.65 4.26
C ARG A 122 17.01 -21.15 4.71
N ALA A 123 17.38 -19.92 4.34
CA ALA A 123 18.69 -19.33 4.62
C ALA A 123 18.82 -18.80 6.06
N LEU A 124 17.81 -18.07 6.54
CA LEU A 124 17.87 -17.32 7.81
C LEU A 124 18.08 -18.20 9.06
N PRO A 125 17.46 -19.39 9.21
CA PRO A 125 17.72 -20.26 10.35
C PRO A 125 19.14 -20.88 10.33
N VAL A 126 19.73 -21.02 9.14
CA VAL A 126 21.07 -21.60 8.96
C VAL A 126 22.16 -20.55 9.18
N ASP A 127 21.91 -19.32 8.75
CA ASP A 127 22.78 -18.17 8.98
C ASP A 127 21.96 -16.92 9.34
N PRO A 128 21.70 -16.69 10.65
CA PRO A 128 20.94 -15.53 11.11
C PRO A 128 21.60 -14.19 10.78
N THR A 129 22.90 -14.17 10.47
CA THR A 129 23.64 -12.93 10.14
C THR A 129 23.24 -12.35 8.78
N LEU A 130 22.54 -13.13 7.95
CA LEU A 130 21.99 -12.68 6.67
C LEU A 130 20.79 -11.73 6.82
N SER A 131 20.11 -11.72 7.98
CA SER A 131 18.90 -10.94 8.22
C SER A 131 19.07 -9.42 8.04
N SER A 132 20.27 -8.89 8.29
CA SER A 132 20.54 -7.46 8.24
C SER A 132 20.98 -6.96 6.86
N ASP A 133 21.86 -7.68 6.17
CA ASP A 133 22.52 -7.20 4.95
C ASP A 133 22.87 -8.31 3.94
N TRP A 134 22.27 -9.50 4.08
CA TRP A 134 22.51 -10.64 3.18
C TRP A 134 24.00 -10.91 2.92
N GLY A 135 24.82 -10.86 3.96
CA GLY A 135 26.27 -11.08 3.86
C GLY A 135 27.04 -9.95 3.16
N GLY A 136 26.58 -8.70 3.27
CA GLY A 136 27.25 -7.54 2.67
C GLY A 136 26.73 -7.15 1.29
N GLN A 137 25.59 -7.69 0.87
CA GLN A 137 25.04 -7.54 -0.49
C GLN A 137 23.83 -6.59 -0.56
N GLY A 138 23.35 -6.06 0.58
CA GLY A 138 22.21 -5.14 0.67
C GLY A 138 20.86 -5.80 0.49
N LYS A 139 20.71 -6.64 -0.53
CA LYS A 139 19.42 -7.21 -0.95
C LYS A 139 19.53 -8.70 -1.19
N PHE A 140 18.46 -9.42 -0.83
CA PHE A 140 18.30 -10.86 -1.08
C PHE A 140 18.57 -11.23 -2.54
N GLY A 141 17.98 -10.47 -3.48
CA GLY A 141 18.15 -10.69 -4.92
C GLY A 141 19.60 -10.62 -5.41
N THR A 142 20.41 -9.74 -4.83
CA THR A 142 21.84 -9.63 -5.17
C THR A 142 22.65 -10.77 -4.56
N TRP A 143 22.29 -11.20 -3.37
CA TRP A 143 22.94 -12.32 -2.69
C TRP A 143 22.68 -13.64 -3.42
N ILE A 144 21.42 -13.94 -3.74
CA ILE A 144 21.03 -15.20 -4.38
C ILE A 144 21.69 -15.42 -5.74
N THR A 145 21.79 -14.38 -6.57
CA THR A 145 22.44 -14.45 -7.89
C THR A 145 23.97 -14.55 -7.80
N ARG A 146 24.56 -14.28 -6.63
CA ARG A 146 26.01 -14.41 -6.37
C ARG A 146 26.40 -15.73 -5.74
N ILE A 147 25.42 -16.52 -5.28
CA ILE A 147 25.69 -17.84 -4.72
C ILE A 147 26.12 -18.81 -5.82
N ASP A 148 25.47 -18.78 -6.97
CA ASP A 148 25.76 -19.67 -8.11
C ASP A 148 25.28 -18.99 -9.40
N ASP A 149 26.12 -18.95 -10.43
CA ASP A 149 25.80 -18.32 -11.72
C ASP A 149 24.63 -19.04 -12.44
N GLY A 150 24.32 -20.28 -12.03
CA GLY A 150 23.16 -21.02 -12.50
C GLY A 150 21.84 -20.66 -11.81
N ILE A 151 21.84 -19.79 -10.80
CA ILE A 151 20.61 -19.38 -10.10
C ILE A 151 20.18 -18.00 -10.58
N GLN A 152 18.94 -17.92 -11.07
CA GLN A 152 18.32 -16.66 -11.44
C GLN A 152 17.24 -16.24 -10.45
N PHE A 153 17.01 -14.93 -10.39
CA PHE A 153 16.01 -14.29 -9.55
C PHE A 153 15.24 -13.27 -10.38
N ALA A 154 13.92 -13.27 -10.23
CA ALA A 154 13.04 -12.22 -10.73
C ALA A 154 12.17 -11.69 -9.59
N PRO A 155 12.14 -10.36 -9.37
CA PRO A 155 11.24 -9.76 -8.38
C PRO A 155 9.78 -9.74 -8.86
N ILE A 156 9.54 -9.95 -10.16
CA ILE A 156 8.23 -9.92 -10.82
C ILE A 156 8.05 -11.23 -11.61
N PRO A 157 6.89 -11.90 -11.51
CA PRO A 157 5.70 -11.51 -10.72
C PRO A 157 5.94 -11.57 -9.20
N SER A 158 5.27 -10.68 -8.45
CA SER A 158 5.30 -10.67 -6.97
C SER A 158 4.81 -12.03 -6.44
N PRO A 159 5.38 -12.60 -5.35
CA PRO A 159 6.35 -12.05 -4.39
C PRO A 159 7.83 -12.22 -4.79
N GLY A 160 8.11 -12.46 -6.07
CA GLY A 160 9.45 -12.74 -6.60
C GLY A 160 9.82 -14.23 -6.52
N TRP A 161 10.64 -14.68 -7.46
CA TRP A 161 10.91 -16.08 -7.74
C TRP A 161 12.41 -16.33 -7.95
N VAL A 162 12.83 -17.54 -7.59
CA VAL A 162 14.20 -18.05 -7.73
C VAL A 162 14.15 -19.41 -8.42
N TRP A 163 15.03 -19.65 -9.39
CA TRP A 163 15.07 -20.93 -10.12
C TRP A 163 16.48 -21.27 -10.62
N ASP A 164 16.66 -22.54 -11.00
CA ASP A 164 17.85 -23.02 -11.71
C ASP A 164 17.73 -22.71 -13.21
N ALA A 165 18.56 -21.77 -13.69
CA ALA A 165 18.58 -21.30 -15.06
C ALA A 165 19.03 -22.37 -16.08
N LYS A 166 19.59 -23.50 -15.63
CA LYS A 166 19.89 -24.63 -16.51
C LYS A 166 18.65 -25.48 -16.80
N ARG A 167 17.63 -25.39 -15.95
CA ARG A 167 16.42 -26.24 -16.00
C ARG A 167 15.15 -25.45 -16.32
N PHE A 168 15.07 -24.21 -15.89
CA PHE A 168 13.92 -23.33 -16.01
C PHE A 168 14.32 -21.95 -16.50
N SER A 169 13.36 -21.24 -17.06
CA SER A 169 13.49 -19.89 -17.56
C SER A 169 12.47 -18.96 -16.90
N GLN A 170 12.60 -17.65 -17.12
CA GLN A 170 11.60 -16.68 -16.68
C GLN A 170 10.19 -16.96 -17.25
N GLY A 171 10.10 -17.62 -18.42
CA GLY A 171 8.82 -18.01 -19.03
C GLY A 171 8.11 -19.16 -18.31
N ASP A 172 8.84 -19.91 -17.48
CA ASP A 172 8.30 -21.02 -16.68
C ASP A 172 7.83 -20.54 -15.29
N LEU A 173 7.98 -19.25 -15.01
CA LEU A 173 7.49 -18.67 -13.76
C LEU A 173 5.96 -18.79 -13.74
N PRO A 174 5.39 -19.32 -12.65
CA PRO A 174 3.94 -19.34 -12.49
C PRO A 174 3.43 -17.91 -12.59
N THR A 175 2.71 -17.59 -13.67
CA THR A 175 1.90 -16.37 -13.76
C THR A 175 0.62 -16.62 -12.96
N VAL A 176 0.76 -17.02 -11.70
CA VAL A 176 -0.38 -17.05 -10.79
C VAL A 176 -0.54 -15.63 -10.31
N GLU A 177 -1.10 -14.78 -11.17
CA GLU A 177 -2.01 -13.78 -10.65
C GLU A 177 -3.06 -14.59 -9.89
N ASP A 178 -2.94 -14.62 -8.56
CA ASP A 178 -4.08 -15.01 -7.73
C ASP A 178 -5.25 -14.15 -8.23
N PRO A 179 -6.28 -14.74 -8.85
CA PRO A 179 -7.33 -13.97 -9.49
C PRO A 179 -8.01 -13.02 -8.51
N ASP A 180 -8.02 -13.40 -7.23
CA ASP A 180 -8.56 -12.56 -6.16
C ASP A 180 -7.58 -11.43 -5.80
N ALA A 181 -6.26 -11.67 -5.79
CA ALA A 181 -5.28 -10.59 -5.64
C ALA A 181 -5.28 -9.62 -6.82
N SER A 182 -5.43 -10.10 -8.06
CA SER A 182 -5.54 -9.27 -9.27
C SER A 182 -6.79 -8.38 -9.21
N PHE A 183 -7.93 -8.97 -8.82
CA PHE A 183 -9.18 -8.25 -8.59
C PHE A 183 -9.08 -7.21 -7.46
N GLN A 184 -8.51 -7.57 -6.31
CA GLN A 184 -8.30 -6.65 -5.18
C GLN A 184 -7.38 -5.49 -5.57
N ASN A 185 -6.28 -5.77 -6.28
CA ASN A 185 -5.36 -4.75 -6.77
C ASN A 185 -6.04 -3.82 -7.79
N GLN A 186 -6.90 -4.35 -8.65
CA GLN A 186 -7.69 -3.53 -9.58
C GLN A 186 -8.63 -2.60 -8.82
N ILE A 187 -9.39 -3.10 -7.84
CA ILE A 187 -10.28 -2.26 -7.03
C ILE A 187 -9.48 -1.22 -6.26
N ALA A 188 -8.40 -1.61 -5.57
CA ALA A 188 -7.55 -0.70 -4.82
C ALA A 188 -6.97 0.40 -5.72
N ARG A 189 -6.56 0.07 -6.95
CA ARG A 189 -6.04 1.07 -7.90
C ARG A 189 -7.11 2.04 -8.41
N VAL A 190 -8.34 1.57 -8.60
CA VAL A 190 -9.44 2.37 -9.18
C VAL A 190 -10.08 3.27 -8.11
N THR A 191 -10.17 2.77 -6.88
CA THR A 191 -10.87 3.43 -5.77
C THR A 191 -9.95 4.07 -4.74
N ASP A 192 -8.65 3.73 -4.77
CA ASP A 192 -7.62 4.13 -3.79
C ASP A 192 -7.94 3.73 -2.35
N ILE A 193 -8.78 2.70 -2.17
CA ILE A 193 -8.95 2.13 -0.84
C ILE A 193 -7.63 1.47 -0.38
N PRO A 194 -7.36 1.47 0.94
CA PRO A 194 -6.16 0.84 1.48
C PRO A 194 -6.02 -0.62 1.02
N ALA A 195 -4.86 -1.04 0.52
CA ALA A 195 -4.61 -2.42 0.12
C ALA A 195 -4.44 -3.34 1.35
N LEU A 196 -5.55 -3.57 2.07
CA LEU A 196 -5.62 -4.40 3.26
C LEU A 196 -6.13 -5.80 2.91
N SER A 197 -5.72 -6.79 3.69
CA SER A 197 -6.30 -8.13 3.61
C SER A 197 -7.72 -8.16 4.18
N ALA A 198 -8.49 -9.21 3.86
CA ALA A 198 -9.83 -9.40 4.42
C ALA A 198 -9.83 -9.48 5.95
N VAL A 199 -8.80 -10.13 6.52
CA VAL A 199 -8.60 -10.21 7.97
C VAL A 199 -8.40 -8.82 8.58
N GLN A 200 -7.62 -7.96 7.93
CA GLN A 200 -7.37 -6.60 8.39
C GLN A 200 -8.63 -5.73 8.32
N TYR A 201 -9.39 -5.77 7.23
CA TYR A 201 -10.67 -5.05 7.14
C TYR A 201 -11.66 -5.48 8.21
N ARG A 202 -11.80 -6.80 8.40
CA ARG A 202 -12.65 -7.39 9.43
C ARG A 202 -12.25 -6.91 10.82
N GLN A 203 -10.96 -6.96 11.15
CA GLN A 203 -10.46 -6.51 12.44
C GLN A 203 -10.76 -5.02 12.66
N ILE A 204 -10.49 -4.16 11.66
CA ILE A 204 -10.81 -2.73 11.75
C ILE A 204 -12.29 -2.52 12.06
N LEU A 205 -13.20 -3.17 11.33
CA LEU A 205 -14.66 -2.97 11.47
C LEU A 205 -15.20 -3.50 12.80
N VAL A 206 -14.66 -4.63 13.29
CA VAL A 206 -15.00 -5.19 14.61
C VAL A 206 -14.52 -4.28 15.72
N THR A 207 -13.25 -3.88 15.68
CA THR A 207 -12.67 -2.98 16.68
C THR A 207 -13.32 -1.59 16.64
N LEU A 208 -13.71 -1.10 15.46
CA LEU A 208 -14.40 0.18 15.34
C LEU A 208 -15.76 0.14 16.05
N ALA A 209 -16.53 -0.94 15.89
CA ALA A 209 -17.79 -1.12 16.61
C ALA A 209 -17.61 -1.11 18.14
N ASP A 210 -16.56 -1.77 18.63
CA ASP A 210 -16.21 -1.78 20.07
C ASP A 210 -15.83 -0.38 20.58
N LYS A 211 -14.90 0.29 19.89
CA LYS A 211 -14.34 1.59 20.34
C LYS A 211 -15.29 2.77 20.17
N LEU A 212 -16.37 2.63 19.40
CA LEU A 212 -17.44 3.64 19.33
C LEU A 212 -18.20 3.80 20.66
N ALA A 213 -18.11 2.83 21.58
CA ALA A 213 -18.62 2.99 22.94
C ALA A 213 -17.78 3.95 23.79
N GLU A 214 -16.49 4.11 23.46
CA GLU A 214 -15.55 4.93 24.22
C GLU A 214 -15.46 6.36 23.68
N THR A 215 -15.40 6.52 22.36
CA THR A 215 -15.25 7.84 21.73
C THR A 215 -15.83 7.88 20.32
N THR A 216 -16.41 9.01 19.95
CA THR A 216 -16.79 9.34 18.56
C THR A 216 -15.83 10.34 17.93
N ASN A 217 -14.81 10.80 18.67
CA ASN A 217 -13.76 11.64 18.12
C ASN A 217 -12.93 10.82 17.13
N ARG A 218 -12.95 11.20 15.85
CA ARG A 218 -12.30 10.45 14.79
C ARG A 218 -10.81 10.20 15.00
N SER A 219 -10.05 11.21 15.44
CA SER A 219 -8.59 11.09 15.58
C SER A 219 -8.24 10.10 16.70
N GLU A 220 -8.97 10.19 17.81
CA GLU A 220 -8.83 9.30 18.96
C GLU A 220 -9.29 7.89 18.61
N LEU A 221 -10.47 7.76 17.98
CA LEU A 221 -11.02 6.48 17.53
C LEU A 221 -10.05 5.75 16.58
N ALA A 222 -9.48 6.45 15.60
CA ALA A 222 -8.51 5.87 14.69
C ALA A 222 -7.22 5.40 15.40
N LYS A 223 -6.82 6.10 16.47
CA LYS A 223 -5.67 5.68 17.30
C LYS A 223 -6.02 4.41 18.08
N LEU A 224 -7.14 4.40 18.79
CA LEU A 224 -7.59 3.25 19.59
C LEU A 224 -7.76 2.00 18.73
N VAL A 225 -8.38 2.14 17.56
CA VAL A 225 -8.59 1.01 16.63
C VAL A 225 -7.25 0.45 16.14
N ARG A 226 -6.30 1.32 15.75
CA ARG A 226 -4.96 0.89 15.34
C ARG A 226 -4.24 0.14 16.47
N ASP A 227 -4.28 0.67 17.68
CA ASP A 227 -3.58 0.12 18.84
C ASP A 227 -4.12 -1.27 19.20
N GLU A 228 -5.44 -1.45 19.14
CA GLU A 228 -6.10 -2.74 19.36
C GLU A 228 -5.84 -3.74 18.24
N CYS A 229 -5.81 -3.29 16.97
CA CYS A 229 -5.42 -4.15 15.84
C CYS A 229 -3.98 -4.66 16.00
N LEU A 230 -3.06 -3.81 16.47
CA LEU A 230 -1.68 -4.20 16.78
C LEU A 230 -1.63 -5.20 17.95
N ALA A 231 -2.41 -4.98 19.01
CA ALA A 231 -2.50 -5.90 20.15
C ALA A 231 -3.10 -7.26 19.76
N SER A 232 -3.96 -7.30 18.75
CA SER A 232 -4.57 -8.51 18.19
C SER A 232 -3.73 -9.23 17.13
N ASP A 233 -2.45 -8.86 16.95
CA ASP A 233 -1.53 -9.41 15.94
C ASP A 233 -2.00 -9.24 14.47
N VAL A 234 -2.84 -8.22 14.22
CA VAL A 234 -3.31 -7.83 12.88
C VAL A 234 -2.92 -6.37 12.65
N PRO A 235 -1.63 -6.06 12.45
CA PRO A 235 -1.17 -4.68 12.38
C PRO A 235 -1.77 -3.95 11.17
N VAL A 236 -2.26 -2.73 11.40
CA VAL A 236 -2.79 -1.82 10.37
C VAL A 236 -2.21 -0.42 10.54
N ALA A 237 -2.05 0.31 9.44
CA ALA A 237 -1.64 1.70 9.49
C ALA A 237 -2.78 2.62 9.96
N ARG A 238 -2.45 3.66 10.75
CA ARG A 238 -3.43 4.65 11.21
C ARG A 238 -4.13 5.37 10.05
N SER A 239 -3.40 5.66 8.99
CA SER A 239 -3.93 6.26 7.75
C SER A 239 -5.00 5.36 7.12
N SER A 240 -4.77 4.05 7.07
CA SER A 240 -5.76 3.09 6.57
C SER A 240 -7.04 3.09 7.41
N VAL A 241 -6.93 3.13 8.73
CA VAL A 241 -8.09 3.24 9.63
C VAL A 241 -8.84 4.56 9.41
N ASN A 242 -8.10 5.68 9.31
CA ASN A 242 -8.68 6.99 9.03
C ASN A 242 -9.43 7.04 7.69
N TYR A 243 -8.92 6.34 6.68
CA TYR A 243 -9.56 6.22 5.38
C TYR A 243 -10.87 5.44 5.49
N VAL A 244 -10.88 4.29 6.20
CA VAL A 244 -12.11 3.51 6.43
C VAL A 244 -13.17 4.34 7.16
N ILE A 245 -12.79 5.04 8.23
CA ILE A 245 -13.69 5.94 8.96
C ILE A 245 -14.23 7.05 8.03
N GLN A 246 -13.38 7.63 7.18
CA GLN A 246 -13.82 8.65 6.22
C GLN A 246 -14.84 8.10 5.23
N GLY A 247 -14.62 6.90 4.70
CA GLY A 247 -15.53 6.27 3.76
C GLY A 247 -16.88 5.95 4.40
N LEU A 248 -16.91 5.52 5.66
CA LEU A 248 -18.15 5.35 6.42
C LEU A 248 -18.93 6.67 6.56
N ILE A 249 -18.23 7.78 6.85
CA ILE A 249 -18.85 9.11 6.91
C ILE A 249 -19.40 9.53 5.54
N TYR A 250 -18.67 9.27 4.45
CA TYR A 250 -19.16 9.53 3.09
C TYR A 250 -20.35 8.64 2.71
N ALA A 251 -20.41 7.42 3.25
CA ALA A 251 -21.58 6.54 3.19
C ALA A 251 -22.75 6.99 4.09
N LYS A 252 -22.66 8.18 4.70
CA LYS A 252 -23.66 8.77 5.59
C LYS A 252 -23.90 7.99 6.89
N VAL A 253 -22.90 7.23 7.34
CA VAL A 253 -22.93 6.61 8.68
C VAL A 253 -22.61 7.67 9.73
N THR A 254 -23.51 7.83 10.70
CA THR A 254 -23.26 8.65 11.90
C THR A 254 -22.48 7.82 12.90
N LEU A 255 -21.23 8.21 13.20
CA LEU A 255 -20.40 7.54 14.20
C LEU A 255 -21.00 7.76 15.60
N ALA A 256 -21.72 6.78 16.09
CA ALA A 256 -22.35 6.77 17.40
C ALA A 256 -22.18 5.40 18.07
N SER A 257 -22.29 5.38 19.40
CA SER A 257 -22.28 4.14 20.16
C SER A 257 -23.45 3.23 19.78
N GLY A 258 -23.24 1.92 19.84
CA GLY A 258 -24.26 0.91 19.53
C GLY A 258 -24.31 0.45 18.08
N LEU A 259 -23.49 1.02 17.17
CA LEU A 259 -23.31 0.48 15.82
C LEU A 259 -22.64 -0.89 15.87
N SER A 260 -23.25 -1.87 15.21
CA SER A 260 -22.66 -3.22 15.07
C SER A 260 -21.61 -3.28 13.98
N SER A 261 -20.66 -4.22 14.11
CA SER A 261 -19.67 -4.49 13.07
C SER A 261 -20.31 -4.87 11.73
N ALA A 262 -21.47 -5.54 11.75
CA ALA A 262 -22.23 -5.91 10.55
C ALA A 262 -22.82 -4.68 9.83
N GLU A 263 -23.32 -3.68 10.56
CA GLU A 263 -23.80 -2.43 9.98
C GLU A 263 -22.65 -1.62 9.36
N LEU A 264 -21.52 -1.52 10.07
CA LEU A 264 -20.31 -0.85 9.56
C LEU A 264 -19.79 -1.56 8.31
N THR A 265 -19.79 -2.89 8.31
CA THR A 265 -19.38 -3.71 7.16
C THR A 265 -20.25 -3.43 5.94
N ARG A 266 -21.58 -3.48 6.11
CA ARG A 266 -22.52 -3.23 5.01
C ARG A 266 -22.35 -1.82 4.43
N ALA A 267 -22.17 -0.83 5.30
CA ALA A 267 -21.95 0.54 4.88
C ALA A 267 -20.60 0.73 4.15
N TRP A 268 -19.53 0.11 4.64
CA TRP A 268 -18.21 0.15 4.01
C TRP A 268 -18.23 -0.52 2.63
N VAL A 269 -18.78 -1.73 2.52
CA VAL A 269 -18.92 -2.44 1.25
C VAL A 269 -19.74 -1.63 0.25
N GLY A 270 -20.88 -1.08 0.68
CA GLY A 270 -21.72 -0.22 -0.17
C GLY A 270 -21.00 1.06 -0.63
N HIS A 271 -20.13 1.62 0.21
CA HIS A 271 -19.27 2.74 -0.17
C HIS A 271 -18.29 2.36 -1.28
N VAL A 272 -17.58 1.24 -1.14
CA VAL A 272 -16.63 0.75 -2.14
C VAL A 272 -17.32 0.43 -3.45
N GLU A 273 -18.47 -0.26 -3.42
CA GLU A 273 -19.29 -0.50 -4.61
C GLU A 273 -19.71 0.83 -5.29
N GLY A 274 -20.06 1.84 -4.50
CA GLY A 274 -20.34 3.20 -4.99
C GLY A 274 -19.15 3.84 -5.69
N MET A 275 -17.94 3.73 -5.11
CA MET A 275 -16.71 4.25 -5.72
C MET A 275 -16.36 3.54 -7.02
N CYS A 276 -16.55 2.21 -7.10
CA CYS A 276 -16.38 1.46 -8.34
C CYS A 276 -17.31 2.02 -9.44
N ARG A 277 -18.60 2.23 -9.14
CA ARG A 277 -19.57 2.79 -10.10
C ARG A 277 -19.17 4.18 -10.58
N VAL A 278 -18.80 5.09 -9.66
CA VAL A 278 -18.36 6.46 -10.00
C VAL A 278 -17.10 6.44 -10.87
N SER A 279 -16.23 5.45 -10.68
CA SER A 279 -15.01 5.28 -11.46
C SER A 279 -15.22 4.54 -12.79
N GLY A 280 -16.47 4.23 -13.15
CA GLY A 280 -16.82 3.51 -14.38
C GLY A 280 -16.56 2.01 -14.34
N LEU A 281 -16.20 1.45 -13.18
CA LEU A 281 -16.02 0.01 -12.99
C LEU A 281 -17.36 -0.63 -12.60
N GLN A 282 -18.00 -1.34 -13.54
CA GLN A 282 -19.19 -2.11 -13.25
C GLN A 282 -18.82 -3.52 -12.83
N LEU A 283 -19.16 -3.88 -11.59
CA LEU A 283 -18.95 -5.21 -11.05
C LEU A 283 -20.15 -6.10 -11.40
N ASP A 284 -19.89 -7.31 -11.88
CA ASP A 284 -20.93 -8.32 -12.03
C ASP A 284 -21.36 -8.91 -10.66
N LYS A 285 -22.32 -9.84 -10.66
CA LYS A 285 -22.83 -10.45 -9.41
C LYS A 285 -21.75 -11.24 -8.67
N GLY A 286 -20.86 -11.92 -9.37
CA GLY A 286 -19.77 -12.71 -8.80
C GLY A 286 -18.66 -11.81 -8.25
N GLU A 287 -18.27 -10.79 -8.99
CA GLU A 287 -17.30 -9.78 -8.58
C GLU A 287 -17.78 -8.99 -7.37
N ALA A 288 -19.07 -8.60 -7.35
CA ALA A 288 -19.67 -7.96 -6.19
C ALA A 288 -19.57 -8.88 -4.95
N ALA A 289 -19.87 -10.18 -5.10
CA ALA A 289 -19.73 -11.15 -4.00
C ALA A 289 -18.28 -11.29 -3.52
N LYS A 290 -17.30 -11.33 -4.43
CA LYS A 290 -15.87 -11.33 -4.10
C LYS A 290 -15.46 -10.06 -3.33
N LEU A 291 -15.96 -8.89 -3.75
CA LEU A 291 -15.73 -7.65 -3.04
C LEU A 291 -16.31 -7.69 -1.62
N ARG A 292 -17.53 -8.21 -1.43
CA ARG A 292 -18.10 -8.34 -0.07
C ARG A 292 -17.25 -9.27 0.78
N ALA A 293 -16.82 -10.39 0.21
CA ALA A 293 -15.98 -11.37 0.91
C ALA A 293 -14.62 -10.77 1.33
N TRP A 294 -14.04 -9.92 0.48
CA TRP A 294 -12.78 -9.27 0.77
C TRP A 294 -12.90 -8.08 1.73
N ALA A 295 -13.84 -7.17 1.49
CA ALA A 295 -13.94 -5.90 2.21
C ALA A 295 -14.75 -6.00 3.51
N GLY A 296 -15.35 -7.15 3.84
CA GLY A 296 -16.31 -7.20 4.93
C GLY A 296 -16.71 -8.56 5.51
N GLU A 297 -16.94 -9.56 4.67
CA GLU A 297 -17.54 -10.83 5.07
C GLU A 297 -16.53 -11.97 4.95
N GLY A 298 -16.09 -12.52 6.08
CA GLY A 298 -15.42 -13.83 6.11
C GLY A 298 -16.43 -14.93 6.29
#